data_AF-A0A8H7UDK7-F1
#
_entry.id   AF-A0A8H7UDK7-F1
#
_cell.length_a   1.000
_cell.length_b   1.000
_cell.length_c   1.000
_cell.angle_alpha   90.00
_cell.angle_beta   90.00
_cell.angle_gamma   90.00
#
_symmetry.space_group_name_H-M   'P 1'
#
loop_
_entity.id
_entity.type
_entity.pdbx_description
1 polymer ?
#
loop_
_entity_poly.entity_id
_entity_poly.type
_entity_poly.pdbx_seq_one_letter_code
_entity_poly.pdbx_strand_id
1 'polypeptide(L)'
;MLPWLITWFVELDGNNETESLEPLVKCFIYLPTRVTLLNGLISYDEATFALIVDTLLQAASTGSSQLNFHISESIYTLVQQFPKRALAVRFKLVQAQILPELALRLTISHIHDDVDFLNGEFTGLPSWILSQSSKVAPHIATMKNHLCDMAMKEVLSVKGVEDADQLKLEKLLRAIIGVLGLFGIKATEEQFRVCLQVIRKAQTARSIELSLCFVLICAEQVLRLPLRERNALMKYVCETEKTEVPALIAIAFASNQILQVETLVRQKLNMNLMIPKLGLFEMQKLFKTLETDIYAKFSAPQI
;
A
#
# COMPACT_ATOMS: atom_id res chain seq x y z
N MET A 1 42.75 10.48 0.79
CA MET A 1 41.98 10.85 -0.41
C MET A 1 40.86 11.84 -0.09
N LEU A 2 40.02 11.60 0.92
CA LEU A 2 39.02 12.57 1.43
C LEU A 2 39.58 13.96 1.82
N PRO A 3 40.75 14.08 2.49
CA PRO A 3 41.26 15.39 2.91
C PRO A 3 41.54 16.32 1.74
N TRP A 4 42.15 15.82 0.65
CA TRP A 4 42.44 16.63 -0.55
C TRP A 4 41.17 17.07 -1.27
N LEU A 5 40.15 16.23 -1.33
CA LEU A 5 38.84 16.59 -1.88
C LEU A 5 38.18 17.70 -1.05
N ILE A 6 38.23 17.59 0.28
CA ILE A 6 37.74 18.64 1.20
C ILE A 6 38.56 19.93 1.04
N THR A 7 39.89 19.85 0.88
CA THR A 7 40.74 21.03 0.63
C THR A 7 40.43 21.70 -0.71
N TRP A 8 40.24 20.91 -1.77
CA TRP A 8 39.82 21.40 -3.07
C TRP A 8 38.43 22.06 -3.02
N PHE A 9 37.52 21.53 -2.19
CA PHE A 9 36.21 22.13 -1.92
C PHE A 9 36.30 23.48 -1.20
N VAL A 10 37.16 23.59 -0.18
CA VAL A 10 37.40 24.86 0.54
C VAL A 10 38.02 25.91 -0.39
N GLU A 11 38.90 25.50 -1.32
CA GLU A 11 39.50 26.38 -2.32
C GLU A 11 38.51 26.86 -3.40
N LEU A 12 37.49 26.05 -3.73
CA LEU A 12 36.40 26.43 -4.63
C LEU A 12 35.44 27.44 -3.98
N ASP A 13 35.07 27.24 -2.72
CA ASP A 13 34.14 28.14 -2.00
C ASP A 13 34.74 29.54 -1.74
N GLY A 14 36.07 29.66 -1.74
CA GLY A 14 36.80 30.91 -1.57
C GLY A 14 36.92 31.78 -2.84
N ASN A 15 36.66 31.21 -4.01
CA ASN A 15 36.62 31.92 -5.29
C ASN A 15 35.14 32.15 -5.65
N ASN A 16 34.69 33.41 -5.71
CA ASN A 16 33.30 33.84 -5.95
C ASN A 16 32.61 33.35 -7.26
N GLU A 17 33.12 32.32 -7.92
CA GLU A 17 32.41 31.57 -8.94
C GLU A 17 31.70 30.41 -8.23
N THR A 18 30.39 30.54 -8.01
CA THR A 18 29.53 29.46 -7.53
C THR A 18 29.50 28.32 -8.55
N GLU A 19 30.57 27.52 -8.63
CA GLU A 19 30.57 26.28 -9.37
C GLU A 19 29.56 25.36 -8.68
N SER A 20 28.43 25.13 -9.36
CA SER A 20 27.35 24.30 -8.85
C SER A 20 27.90 22.93 -8.44
N LEU A 21 27.58 22.51 -7.22
CA LEU A 21 27.95 21.20 -6.66
C LEU A 21 27.26 20.04 -7.41
N GLU A 22 26.23 20.36 -8.21
CA GLU A 22 25.41 19.40 -8.95
C GLU A 22 26.20 18.56 -9.98
N PRO A 23 27.02 19.14 -10.90
CA PRO A 23 27.89 18.37 -11.79
C PRO A 23 28.73 17.33 -11.06
N LEU A 24 29.32 17.70 -9.92
CA LEU A 24 30.19 16.79 -9.18
C LEU A 24 29.40 15.64 -8.56
N VAL A 25 28.23 15.93 -7.97
CA VAL A 25 27.33 14.91 -7.43
C VAL A 25 26.90 13.94 -8.53
N LYS A 26 26.58 14.44 -9.72
CA LYS A 26 26.25 13.60 -10.89
C LYS A 26 27.41 12.67 -11.27
N CYS A 27 28.64 13.16 -11.25
CA CYS A 27 29.83 12.33 -11.49
C CYS A 27 30.01 11.25 -10.41
N PHE A 28 29.77 11.57 -9.14
CA PHE A 28 29.95 10.62 -8.04
C PHE A 28 29.06 9.39 -8.16
N ILE A 29 27.86 9.49 -8.74
CA ILE A 29 26.93 8.36 -8.89
C ILE A 29 27.58 7.16 -9.59
N TYR A 30 28.45 7.44 -10.56
CA TYR A 30 29.12 6.42 -11.37
C TYR A 30 30.31 5.76 -10.66
N LEU A 31 30.74 6.29 -9.52
CA LEU A 31 31.89 5.78 -8.79
C LEU A 31 31.50 4.64 -7.83
N PRO A 32 32.36 3.63 -7.66
CA PRO A 32 32.18 2.61 -6.63
C PRO A 32 32.12 3.21 -5.21
N THR A 33 32.84 4.32 -4.99
CA THR A 33 32.95 5.03 -3.71
C THR A 33 31.86 6.10 -3.50
N ARG A 34 30.83 6.15 -4.35
CA ARG A 34 29.77 7.18 -4.36
C ARG A 34 29.22 7.52 -2.97
N VAL A 35 28.85 6.51 -2.18
CA VAL A 35 28.25 6.71 -0.85
C VAL A 35 29.23 7.37 0.11
N THR A 36 30.49 6.95 0.09
CA THR A 36 31.54 7.52 0.95
C THR A 36 31.80 8.98 0.59
N LEU A 37 31.83 9.30 -0.70
CA LEU A 37 32.04 10.67 -1.19
C LEU A 37 30.86 11.58 -0.81
N LEU A 38 29.64 11.14 -1.08
CA LEU A 38 28.43 11.92 -0.75
C LEU A 38 28.29 12.15 0.76
N ASN A 39 28.56 11.13 1.59
CA ASN A 39 28.57 11.29 3.04
C ASN A 39 29.66 12.23 3.52
N GLY A 40 30.84 12.21 2.89
CA GLY A 40 31.91 13.15 3.19
C GLY A 40 31.48 14.60 3.00
N LEU A 41 30.73 14.89 1.93
CA LEU A 41 30.17 16.22 1.67
C LEU A 41 29.13 16.62 2.72
N ILE A 42 28.19 15.73 3.02
CA ILE A 42 27.12 16.03 3.99
C ILE A 42 27.69 16.18 5.40
N SER A 43 28.75 15.45 5.75
CA SER A 43 29.42 15.57 7.04
C SER A 43 30.19 16.89 7.18
N TYR A 44 30.62 17.48 6.07
CA TYR A 44 31.24 18.81 6.05
C TYR A 44 30.19 19.91 6.19
N ASP A 45 29.08 19.81 5.45
CA ASP A 45 27.93 20.71 5.58
C ASP A 45 26.60 19.95 5.45
N GLU A 46 25.83 19.88 6.54
CA GLU A 46 24.53 19.20 6.56
C GLU A 46 23.50 19.89 5.64
N ALA A 47 23.64 21.19 5.38
CA ALA A 47 22.74 21.91 4.48
C ALA A 47 22.83 21.38 3.04
N THR A 48 23.98 20.79 2.67
CA THR A 48 24.20 20.18 1.35
C THR A 48 23.37 18.89 1.14
N PHE A 49 22.80 18.28 2.20
CA PHE A 49 21.97 17.07 2.07
C PHE A 49 20.82 17.25 1.08
N ALA A 50 20.09 18.35 1.20
CA ALA A 50 18.93 18.61 0.35
C ALA A 50 19.33 18.72 -1.13
N LEU A 51 20.40 19.47 -1.40
CA LEU A 51 20.97 19.65 -2.74
C LEU A 51 21.42 18.32 -3.36
N ILE A 52 22.13 17.50 -2.58
CA ILE A 52 22.58 16.18 -3.04
C ILE A 52 21.38 15.29 -3.40
N VAL A 53 20.40 15.18 -2.51
CA VAL A 53 19.21 14.37 -2.78
C VAL A 53 18.47 14.89 -4.02
N ASP A 54 18.28 16.20 -4.15
CA ASP A 54 17.59 16.77 -5.31
C ASP A 54 18.34 16.49 -6.61
N THR A 55 19.67 16.61 -6.60
CA THR A 55 20.51 16.27 -7.76
C THR A 55 20.38 14.80 -8.14
N LEU A 56 20.39 13.90 -7.16
CA LEU A 56 20.24 12.47 -7.36
C LEU A 56 18.85 12.11 -7.91
N LEU A 57 17.80 12.74 -7.37
CA LEU A 57 16.42 12.52 -7.82
C LEU A 57 16.21 13.03 -9.25
N GLN A 58 16.77 14.20 -9.59
CA GLN A 58 16.78 14.69 -10.97
C GLN A 58 17.47 13.69 -11.91
N ALA A 59 18.64 13.17 -11.54
CA ALA A 59 19.34 12.17 -12.33
C ALA A 59 18.54 10.86 -12.49
N ALA A 60 17.76 10.46 -11.47
CA ALA A 60 16.93 9.27 -11.53
C ALA A 60 15.74 9.41 -12.52
N SER A 61 15.24 10.62 -12.74
CA SER A 61 14.11 10.89 -13.63
C SER A 61 14.42 10.62 -15.12
N THR A 62 15.67 10.81 -15.52
CA THR A 62 16.16 10.59 -16.90
C THR A 62 17.11 9.40 -17.02
N GLY A 63 17.34 8.68 -15.91
CA GLY A 63 18.37 7.67 -15.78
C GLY A 63 18.00 6.29 -16.33
N SER A 64 19.03 5.47 -16.58
CA SER A 64 18.84 4.05 -16.88
C SER A 64 18.43 3.26 -15.63
N SER A 65 17.91 2.05 -15.81
CA SER A 65 17.52 1.17 -14.70
C SER A 65 18.67 0.87 -13.72
N GLN A 66 19.89 0.70 -14.25
CA GLN A 66 21.10 0.47 -13.46
C GLN A 66 21.53 1.72 -12.68
N LEU A 67 21.45 2.90 -13.31
CA LEU A 67 21.73 4.17 -12.64
C LEU A 67 20.74 4.39 -11.48
N ASN A 68 19.46 4.12 -11.73
CA ASN A 68 18.39 4.23 -10.75
C ASN A 68 18.61 3.31 -9.55
N PHE A 69 19.15 2.10 -9.76
CA PHE A 69 19.56 1.22 -8.66
C PHE A 69 20.66 1.86 -7.82
N HIS A 70 21.73 2.40 -8.43
CA HIS A 70 22.81 3.04 -7.70
C HIS A 70 22.36 4.29 -6.94
N ILE A 71 21.46 5.08 -7.53
CA ILE A 71 20.85 6.25 -6.90
C ILE A 71 20.00 5.81 -5.70
N SER A 72 19.12 4.83 -5.90
CA SER A 72 18.23 4.27 -4.88
C SER A 72 19.02 3.80 -3.65
N GLU A 73 20.08 3.01 -3.86
CA GLU A 73 20.98 2.57 -2.78
C GLU A 73 21.70 3.73 -2.11
N SER A 74 22.19 4.71 -2.89
CA SER A 74 22.90 5.87 -2.33
C SER A 74 21.99 6.68 -1.43
N ILE A 75 20.82 7.08 -1.92
CA ILE A 75 19.84 7.85 -1.13
C ILE A 75 19.43 7.06 0.12
N TYR A 76 19.19 5.75 0.00
CA TYR A 76 18.86 4.93 1.15
C TYR A 76 19.97 4.97 2.22
N THR A 77 21.24 4.77 1.84
CA THR A 77 22.35 4.83 2.80
C THR A 77 22.54 6.23 3.39
N LEU A 78 22.32 7.29 2.62
CA LEU A 78 22.33 8.66 3.15
C LEU A 78 21.23 8.83 4.21
N VAL A 79 20.01 8.37 3.94
CA VAL A 79 18.89 8.46 4.89
C VAL A 79 19.14 7.60 6.13
N GLN A 80 19.81 6.45 6.02
CA GLN A 80 20.20 5.66 7.19
C GLN A 80 21.07 6.45 8.17
N GLN A 81 21.92 7.36 7.68
CA GLN A 81 22.75 8.23 8.52
C GLN A 81 21.98 9.43 9.05
N PHE A 82 20.97 9.90 8.31
CA PHE A 82 20.11 11.03 8.68
C PHE A 82 18.62 10.65 8.70
N PRO A 83 18.13 9.77 9.62
CA PRO A 83 16.78 9.22 9.56
C PRO A 83 15.66 10.27 9.63
N LYS A 84 15.92 11.42 10.29
CA LYS A 84 14.98 12.55 10.36
C LYS A 84 14.61 13.11 8.99
N ARG A 85 15.42 12.86 7.95
CA ARG A 85 15.18 13.33 6.58
C ARG A 85 14.31 12.35 5.77
N ALA A 86 14.05 11.13 6.25
CA ALA A 86 13.36 10.09 5.50
C ALA A 86 11.99 10.53 4.95
N LEU A 87 11.19 11.21 5.77
CA LEU A 87 9.86 11.68 5.36
C LEU A 87 9.94 12.71 4.23
N ALA A 88 10.87 13.66 4.30
CA ALA A 88 11.07 14.67 3.26
C ALA A 88 11.55 14.04 1.95
N VAL A 89 12.45 13.05 2.02
CA VAL A 89 12.91 12.31 0.84
C VAL A 89 11.76 11.51 0.22
N ARG A 90 10.98 10.78 1.03
CA ARG A 90 9.81 10.05 0.54
C ARG A 90 8.81 10.98 -0.13
N PHE A 91 8.54 12.15 0.46
CA PHE A 91 7.63 13.13 -0.14
C PHE A 91 8.08 13.54 -1.55
N LYS A 92 9.39 13.83 -1.73
CA LYS A 92 9.94 14.17 -3.04
C LYS A 92 9.83 13.00 -4.04
N LEU A 93 10.07 11.77 -3.61
CA LEU A 93 9.93 10.56 -4.43
C LEU A 93 8.49 10.37 -4.94
N VAL A 94 7.52 10.52 -4.04
CA VAL A 94 6.08 10.41 -4.35
C VAL A 94 5.64 11.53 -5.27
N GLN A 95 6.03 12.77 -4.98
CA GLN A 95 5.70 13.93 -5.80
C GLN A 95 6.23 13.79 -7.24
N ALA A 96 7.45 13.28 -7.39
CA ALA A 96 8.07 13.07 -8.69
C ALA A 96 7.66 11.73 -9.35
N GLN A 97 6.94 10.85 -8.63
CA GLN A 97 6.59 9.50 -9.07
C GLN A 97 7.80 8.71 -9.63
N ILE A 98 8.92 8.74 -8.90
CA ILE A 98 10.16 8.00 -9.23
C ILE A 98 10.57 7.08 -8.09
N LEU A 99 11.28 6.00 -8.42
CA LEU A 99 11.83 5.03 -7.47
C LEU A 99 10.81 4.58 -6.38
N PRO A 100 9.66 3.99 -6.78
CA PRO A 100 8.65 3.55 -5.82
C PRO A 100 9.20 2.51 -4.82
N GLU A 101 10.19 1.72 -5.22
CA GLU A 101 10.85 0.77 -4.33
C GLU A 101 11.56 1.47 -3.16
N LEU A 102 12.19 2.63 -3.43
CA LEU A 102 12.85 3.42 -2.40
C LEU A 102 11.82 4.04 -1.46
N ALA A 103 10.72 4.60 -2.00
CA ALA A 103 9.65 5.17 -1.19
C ALA A 103 9.07 4.13 -0.22
N LEU A 104 8.79 2.91 -0.72
CA LEU A 104 8.31 1.80 0.11
C LEU A 104 9.35 1.36 1.15
N ARG A 105 10.62 1.23 0.75
CA ARG A 105 11.71 0.86 1.67
C ARG A 105 11.88 1.88 2.79
N LEU A 106 11.83 3.18 2.48
CA LEU A 106 11.89 4.26 3.48
C LEU A 106 10.69 4.20 4.43
N THR A 107 9.49 3.94 3.91
CA THR A 107 8.29 3.76 4.73
C THR A 107 8.47 2.60 5.71
N ILE A 108 8.91 1.43 5.23
CA ILE A 108 9.10 0.22 6.04
C ILE A 108 10.18 0.42 7.11
N SER A 109 11.31 1.05 6.76
CA SER A 109 12.51 1.07 7.61
C SER A 109 12.60 2.28 8.54
N HIS A 110 11.93 3.39 8.25
CA HIS A 110 12.13 4.65 8.97
C HIS A 110 10.86 5.40 9.35
N ILE A 111 9.79 5.34 8.55
CA ILE A 111 8.60 6.20 8.73
C ILE A 111 7.46 5.46 9.45
N HIS A 112 7.25 4.19 9.11
CA HIS A 112 6.30 3.28 9.76
C HIS A 112 4.81 3.70 9.72
N ASP A 113 4.40 4.48 8.72
CA ASP A 113 3.01 4.85 8.44
C ASP A 113 2.41 4.04 7.26
N ASP A 114 2.77 2.74 7.18
CA ASP A 114 2.41 1.80 6.11
C ASP A 114 0.93 1.90 5.69
N VAL A 115 0.03 1.96 6.67
CA VAL A 115 -1.43 1.99 6.46
C VAL A 115 -1.88 3.25 5.74
N ASP A 116 -1.49 4.42 6.24
CA ASP A 116 -1.93 5.70 5.67
C ASP A 116 -1.24 5.96 4.32
N PHE A 117 0.04 5.60 4.20
CA PHE A 117 0.79 5.69 2.95
C PHE A 117 0.13 4.87 1.84
N LEU A 118 -0.08 3.56 2.06
CA LEU A 118 -0.71 2.69 1.06
C LEU A 118 -2.14 3.11 0.75
N ASN A 119 -2.92 3.50 1.77
CA ASN A 119 -4.28 3.95 1.52
C ASN A 119 -4.33 5.22 0.66
N GLY A 120 -3.39 6.15 0.84
CA GLY A 120 -3.23 7.34 -0.02
C GLY A 120 -2.88 6.95 -1.46
N GLU A 121 -1.82 6.16 -1.64
CA GLU A 121 -1.33 5.76 -2.97
C GLU A 121 -2.35 4.93 -3.77
N PHE A 122 -3.09 4.04 -3.12
CA PHE A 122 -4.11 3.22 -3.77
C PHE A 122 -5.34 4.03 -4.22
N THR A 123 -5.58 5.19 -3.61
CA THR A 123 -6.70 6.07 -3.96
C THR A 123 -6.38 6.97 -5.16
N GLY A 124 -5.13 7.43 -5.26
CA GLY A 124 -4.69 8.34 -6.31
C GLY A 124 -4.42 7.61 -7.62
N LEU A 125 -3.14 7.26 -7.84
CA LEU A 125 -2.63 6.69 -9.10
C LEU A 125 -1.72 5.50 -8.79
N PRO A 126 -2.27 4.31 -8.52
CA PRO A 126 -1.44 3.13 -8.21
C PRO A 126 -0.56 2.70 -9.39
N SER A 127 -0.80 3.24 -10.60
CA SER A 127 -0.01 2.98 -11.81
C SER A 127 1.48 3.23 -11.61
N TRP A 128 1.86 4.23 -10.81
CA TRP A 128 3.27 4.49 -10.51
C TRP A 128 3.93 3.28 -9.84
N ILE A 129 3.35 2.78 -8.75
CA ILE A 129 3.87 1.61 -8.01
C ILE A 129 3.75 0.34 -8.88
N LEU A 130 2.63 0.17 -9.59
CA LEU A 130 2.37 -1.00 -10.42
C LEU A 130 3.28 -1.09 -11.66
N SER A 131 3.74 0.04 -12.20
CA SER A 131 4.64 0.08 -13.36
C SER A 131 6.01 -0.57 -13.08
N GLN A 132 6.39 -0.69 -11.81
CA GLN A 132 7.65 -1.29 -11.37
C GLN A 132 7.41 -2.50 -10.45
N SER A 133 6.34 -3.26 -10.72
CA SER A 133 5.86 -4.39 -9.92
C SER A 133 6.97 -5.35 -9.46
N SER A 134 7.92 -5.69 -10.32
CA SER A 134 9.04 -6.60 -9.98
C SER A 134 9.98 -6.05 -8.91
N LYS A 135 10.24 -4.73 -8.90
CA LYS A 135 11.12 -4.08 -7.92
C LYS A 135 10.41 -3.83 -6.59
N VAL A 136 9.11 -3.52 -6.64
CA VAL A 136 8.32 -3.22 -5.43
C VAL A 136 7.79 -4.47 -4.74
N ALA A 137 7.64 -5.59 -5.45
CA ALA A 137 7.12 -6.86 -4.94
C ALA A 137 7.69 -7.29 -3.57
N PRO A 138 9.02 -7.31 -3.34
CA PRO A 138 9.55 -7.69 -2.02
C PRO A 138 9.10 -6.74 -0.91
N HIS A 139 9.07 -5.43 -1.18
CA HIS A 139 8.62 -4.42 -0.21
C HIS A 139 7.12 -4.52 0.09
N ILE A 140 6.31 -4.77 -0.94
CA ILE A 140 4.88 -5.01 -0.78
C ILE A 140 4.61 -6.28 0.03
N ALA A 141 5.40 -7.34 -0.16
CA ALA A 141 5.29 -8.55 0.65
C ALA A 141 5.63 -8.27 2.13
N THR A 142 6.67 -7.48 2.40
CA THR A 142 7.01 -7.04 3.76
C THR A 142 5.90 -6.20 4.39
N MET A 143 5.38 -5.19 3.66
CA MET A 143 4.26 -4.37 4.13
C MET A 143 3.00 -5.22 4.39
N LYS A 144 2.68 -6.18 3.51
CA LYS A 144 1.56 -7.11 3.72
C LYS A 144 1.67 -7.82 5.07
N ASN A 145 2.87 -8.32 5.39
CA ASN A 145 3.11 -9.01 6.65
C ASN A 145 2.94 -8.04 7.84
N HIS A 146 3.53 -6.85 7.78
CA HIS A 146 3.35 -5.82 8.81
C HIS A 146 1.88 -5.45 9.03
N LEU A 147 1.11 -5.22 7.95
CA LEU A 147 -0.32 -4.91 8.03
C LEU A 147 -1.11 -6.04 8.71
N CYS A 148 -0.79 -7.30 8.41
CA CYS A 148 -1.44 -8.45 9.04
C CYS A 148 -1.05 -8.57 10.52
N ASP A 149 0.21 -8.31 10.88
CA ASP A 149 0.67 -8.32 12.27
C ASP A 149 0.01 -7.19 13.08
N MET A 150 -0.13 -6.00 12.48
CA MET A 150 -0.90 -4.90 13.07
C MET A 150 -2.36 -5.28 13.27
N ALA A 151 -3.01 -5.85 12.24
CA ALA A 151 -4.38 -6.30 12.34
C ALA A 151 -4.57 -7.38 13.42
N MET A 152 -3.63 -8.31 13.55
CA MET A 152 -3.66 -9.34 14.59
C MET A 152 -3.55 -8.72 15.99
N LYS A 153 -2.64 -7.75 16.19
CA LYS A 153 -2.51 -7.03 17.47
C LYS A 153 -3.80 -6.30 17.83
N GLU A 154 -4.41 -5.60 16.89
CA GLU A 154 -5.68 -4.90 17.11
C GLU A 154 -6.84 -5.87 17.40
N VAL A 155 -6.87 -7.02 16.73
CA VAL A 155 -7.87 -8.06 17.03
C VAL A 155 -7.69 -8.63 18.45
N LEU A 156 -6.46 -8.76 18.95
CA LEU A 156 -6.19 -9.28 20.29
C LEU A 156 -6.38 -8.23 21.40
N SER A 157 -6.13 -6.94 21.12
CA SER A 157 -6.24 -5.86 22.11
C SER A 157 -7.68 -5.46 22.41
N VAL A 158 -8.57 -5.53 21.42
CA VAL A 158 -9.94 -5.03 21.51
C VAL A 158 -10.83 -5.97 22.34
N LYS A 159 -11.00 -5.64 23.64
CA LYS A 159 -11.99 -6.24 24.57
C LYS A 159 -13.39 -5.59 24.50
N GLY A 160 -13.54 -4.53 23.71
CA GLY A 160 -14.79 -3.85 23.37
C GLY A 160 -14.47 -2.89 22.23
N VAL A 161 -15.31 -2.80 21.20
CA VAL A 161 -15.02 -1.99 20.01
C VAL A 161 -15.44 -0.55 20.28
N GLU A 162 -14.49 0.33 20.57
CA GLU A 162 -14.71 1.77 20.50
C GLU A 162 -14.64 2.23 19.04
N ASP A 163 -15.34 3.33 18.70
CA ASP A 163 -15.39 3.86 17.33
C ASP A 163 -14.01 4.18 16.75
N ALA A 164 -13.07 4.63 17.58
CA ALA A 164 -11.70 4.93 17.17
C ALA A 164 -10.92 3.68 16.74
N ASP A 165 -11.16 2.54 17.40
CA ASP A 165 -10.52 1.27 17.06
C ASP A 165 -11.14 0.65 15.80
N GLN A 166 -12.43 0.91 15.57
CA GLN A 166 -13.11 0.52 14.35
C GLN A 166 -12.53 1.21 13.12
N LEU A 167 -12.27 2.51 13.19
CA LEU A 167 -11.65 3.26 12.08
C LEU A 167 -10.25 2.73 11.74
N LYS A 168 -9.45 2.38 12.75
CA LYS A 168 -8.13 1.78 12.52
C LYS A 168 -8.24 0.43 11.81
N LEU A 169 -9.15 -0.44 12.27
CA LEU A 169 -9.41 -1.74 11.64
C LEU A 169 -9.90 -1.58 10.19
N GLU A 170 -10.75 -0.59 9.91
CA GLU A 170 -11.20 -0.29 8.55
C GLU A 170 -10.06 0.15 7.64
N LYS A 171 -9.20 1.06 8.11
CA LYS A 171 -8.01 1.50 7.37
C LYS A 171 -7.04 0.34 7.10
N LEU A 172 -6.80 -0.50 8.10
CA LEU A 172 -5.97 -1.71 7.98
C LEU A 172 -6.55 -2.68 6.96
N LEU A 173 -7.83 -3.02 7.10
CA LEU A 173 -8.52 -3.93 6.19
C LEU A 173 -8.49 -3.38 4.76
N ARG A 174 -8.75 -2.08 4.56
CA ARG A 174 -8.67 -1.45 3.24
C ARG A 174 -7.26 -1.55 2.64
N ALA A 175 -6.21 -1.28 3.42
CA ALA A 175 -4.83 -1.40 2.94
C ALA A 175 -4.48 -2.85 2.55
N ILE A 176 -4.89 -3.83 3.36
CA ILE A 176 -4.71 -5.26 3.06
C ILE A 176 -5.43 -5.63 1.76
N ILE A 177 -6.71 -5.24 1.62
CA ILE A 177 -7.49 -5.47 0.40
C ILE A 177 -6.78 -4.87 -0.82
N GLY A 178 -6.27 -3.64 -0.71
CA GLY A 178 -5.52 -2.98 -1.77
C GLY A 178 -4.27 -3.75 -2.17
N VAL A 179 -3.48 -4.22 -1.21
CA VAL A 179 -2.28 -5.04 -1.48
C VAL A 179 -2.65 -6.35 -2.18
N LEU A 180 -3.65 -7.08 -1.69
CA LEU A 180 -4.06 -8.35 -2.29
C LEU A 180 -4.66 -8.15 -3.69
N GLY A 181 -5.50 -7.15 -3.86
CA GLY A 181 -6.24 -6.88 -5.11
C GLY A 181 -5.40 -6.23 -6.22
N LEU A 182 -4.50 -5.29 -5.89
CA LEU A 182 -3.69 -4.59 -6.89
C LEU A 182 -2.49 -5.41 -7.36
N PHE A 183 -1.88 -6.18 -6.47
CA PHE A 183 -0.69 -7.00 -6.80
C PHE A 183 -1.03 -8.46 -7.11
N GLY A 184 -2.29 -8.89 -6.93
CA GLY A 184 -2.70 -10.27 -7.15
C GLY A 184 -2.02 -11.28 -6.23
N ILE A 185 -1.48 -10.82 -5.10
CA ILE A 185 -0.78 -11.66 -4.12
C ILE A 185 -1.82 -12.33 -3.23
N LYS A 186 -1.71 -13.64 -3.03
CA LYS A 186 -2.61 -14.37 -2.12
C LYS A 186 -2.18 -14.17 -0.66
N ALA A 187 -3.16 -14.15 0.23
CA ALA A 187 -2.91 -14.20 1.66
C ALA A 187 -2.48 -15.63 2.05
N THR A 188 -1.55 -15.78 2.99
CA THR A 188 -1.32 -17.10 3.62
C THR A 188 -2.55 -17.51 4.43
N GLU A 189 -2.66 -18.78 4.81
CA GLU A 189 -3.81 -19.25 5.59
C GLU A 189 -3.95 -18.49 6.92
N GLU A 190 -2.84 -18.22 7.61
CA GLU A 190 -2.80 -17.44 8.84
C GLU A 190 -3.24 -15.99 8.61
N GLN A 191 -2.69 -15.31 7.61
CA GLN A 191 -3.07 -13.93 7.24
C GLN A 191 -4.55 -13.84 6.89
N PHE A 192 -5.06 -14.83 6.15
CA PHE A 192 -6.46 -14.91 5.79
C PHE A 192 -7.35 -15.07 7.03
N ARG A 193 -6.98 -15.94 7.98
CA ARG A 193 -7.69 -16.10 9.26
C ARG A 193 -7.72 -14.81 10.07
N VAL A 194 -6.62 -14.06 10.14
CA VAL A 194 -6.58 -12.74 10.80
C VAL A 194 -7.60 -11.79 10.16
N CYS A 195 -7.64 -11.73 8.82
CA CYS A 195 -8.62 -10.90 8.12
C CYS A 195 -10.08 -11.32 8.41
N LEU A 196 -10.35 -12.63 8.50
CA LEU A 196 -11.68 -13.12 8.88
C LEU A 196 -12.06 -12.71 10.31
N GLN A 197 -11.10 -12.65 11.23
CA GLN A 197 -11.34 -12.16 12.59
C GLN A 197 -11.64 -10.65 12.61
N VAL A 198 -10.93 -9.86 11.79
CA VAL A 198 -11.23 -8.43 11.60
C VAL A 198 -12.66 -8.25 11.07
N ILE A 199 -13.05 -9.03 10.05
CA ILE A 199 -14.41 -8.99 9.46
C ILE A 199 -15.47 -9.29 10.52
N ARG A 200 -15.26 -10.29 11.39
CA ARG A 200 -16.21 -10.63 12.47
C ARG A 200 -16.37 -9.54 13.53
N LYS A 201 -15.47 -8.54 13.56
CA LYS A 201 -15.58 -7.35 14.39
C LYS A 201 -16.21 -6.15 13.66
N ALA A 202 -16.62 -6.30 12.41
CA ALA A 202 -17.19 -5.21 11.61
C ALA A 202 -18.55 -4.73 12.16
N GLN A 203 -18.60 -3.55 12.80
CA GLN A 203 -19.83 -3.02 13.41
C GLN A 203 -20.45 -1.84 12.67
N THR A 204 -19.77 -1.25 11.70
CA THR A 204 -20.25 -0.09 10.93
C THR A 204 -20.70 -0.51 9.54
N ALA A 205 -21.53 0.31 8.89
CA ALA A 205 -21.84 0.14 7.47
C ALA A 205 -20.56 0.01 6.63
N ARG A 206 -19.59 0.90 6.88
CA ARG A 206 -18.33 0.97 6.15
C ARG A 206 -17.47 -0.29 6.31
N SER A 207 -17.29 -0.77 7.53
CA SER A 207 -16.52 -2.00 7.78
C SER A 207 -17.16 -3.23 7.15
N ILE A 208 -18.50 -3.30 7.07
CA ILE A 208 -19.19 -4.40 6.38
C ILE A 208 -19.03 -4.30 4.86
N GLU A 209 -19.11 -3.10 4.29
CA GLU A 209 -18.80 -2.88 2.87
C GLU A 209 -17.38 -3.33 2.53
N LEU A 210 -16.39 -2.96 3.36
CA LEU A 210 -15.00 -3.40 3.20
C LEU A 210 -14.87 -4.92 3.35
N SER A 211 -15.57 -5.52 4.31
CA SER A 211 -15.59 -6.97 4.51
C SER A 211 -16.13 -7.71 3.30
N LEU A 212 -17.20 -7.19 2.70
CA LEU A 212 -17.77 -7.74 1.48
C LEU A 212 -16.82 -7.59 0.29
N CYS A 213 -16.15 -6.44 0.16
CA CYS A 213 -15.12 -6.25 -0.86
C CYS A 213 -13.96 -7.24 -0.69
N PHE A 214 -13.50 -7.48 0.53
CA PHE A 214 -12.48 -8.50 0.83
C PHE A 214 -12.95 -9.89 0.40
N VAL A 215 -14.17 -10.27 0.76
CA VAL A 215 -14.75 -11.58 0.39
C VAL A 215 -14.78 -11.79 -1.12
N LEU A 216 -15.14 -10.74 -1.89
CA LEU A 216 -15.21 -10.81 -3.34
C LEU A 216 -13.83 -10.83 -4.01
N ILE A 217 -12.87 -10.04 -3.51
CA ILE A 217 -11.49 -10.02 -4.03
C ILE A 217 -10.77 -11.34 -3.71
N CYS A 218 -10.99 -11.88 -2.51
CA CYS A 218 -10.42 -13.15 -2.06
C CYS A 218 -11.37 -14.34 -2.29
N ALA A 219 -12.28 -14.25 -3.26
CA ALA A 219 -13.31 -15.27 -3.51
C ALA A 219 -12.75 -16.69 -3.58
N GLU A 220 -11.63 -16.91 -4.27
CA GLU A 220 -10.99 -18.23 -4.35
C GLU A 220 -10.60 -18.81 -2.98
N GLN A 221 -10.13 -17.97 -2.05
CA GLN A 221 -9.75 -18.40 -0.70
C GLN A 221 -10.99 -18.61 0.17
N VAL A 222 -12.02 -17.77 0.02
CA VAL A 222 -13.31 -17.91 0.70
C VAL A 222 -14.01 -19.21 0.30
N LEU A 223 -14.00 -19.55 -0.99
CA LEU A 223 -14.66 -20.75 -1.51
C LEU A 223 -14.03 -22.06 -1.01
N ARG A 224 -12.75 -22.02 -0.60
CA ARG A 224 -12.01 -23.14 0.00
C ARG A 224 -12.29 -23.33 1.49
N LEU A 225 -12.96 -22.39 2.14
CA LEU A 225 -13.34 -22.55 3.55
C LEU A 225 -14.33 -23.72 3.73
N PRO A 226 -14.32 -24.38 4.90
CA PRO A 226 -15.35 -25.35 5.25
C PRO A 226 -16.76 -24.75 5.08
N LEU A 227 -17.71 -25.54 4.55
CA LEU A 227 -19.06 -25.09 4.21
C LEU A 227 -19.73 -24.28 5.33
N ARG A 228 -19.61 -24.76 6.58
CA ARG A 228 -20.19 -24.11 7.76
C ARG A 228 -19.59 -22.73 8.00
N GLU A 229 -18.27 -22.59 7.93
CA GLU A 229 -17.58 -21.32 8.14
C GLU A 229 -17.86 -20.34 7.02
N ARG A 230 -17.84 -20.83 5.77
CA ARG A 230 -18.20 -20.03 4.60
C ARG A 230 -19.62 -19.49 4.71
N ASN A 231 -20.58 -20.34 5.02
CA ASN A 231 -21.99 -19.92 5.14
C ASN A 231 -22.19 -18.95 6.30
N ALA A 232 -21.51 -19.15 7.44
CA ALA A 232 -21.57 -18.21 8.56
C ALA A 232 -20.97 -16.84 8.21
N LEU A 233 -19.85 -16.81 7.47
CA LEU A 233 -19.25 -15.57 6.98
C LEU A 233 -20.18 -14.85 6.01
N MET A 234 -20.72 -15.57 5.01
CA MET A 234 -21.64 -15.01 4.04
C MET A 234 -22.91 -14.48 4.69
N LYS A 235 -23.49 -15.24 5.63
CA LYS A 235 -24.64 -14.80 6.40
C LYS A 235 -24.34 -13.50 7.14
N TYR A 236 -23.19 -13.41 7.81
CA TYR A 236 -22.78 -12.21 8.54
C TYR A 236 -22.65 -10.98 7.62
N VAL A 237 -21.98 -11.10 6.47
CA VAL A 237 -21.76 -9.96 5.57
C VAL A 237 -22.98 -9.60 4.71
N CYS A 238 -23.87 -10.57 4.45
CA CYS A 238 -25.04 -10.35 3.59
C CYS A 238 -26.31 -10.01 4.35
N GLU A 239 -26.50 -10.52 5.56
CA GLU A 239 -27.71 -10.31 6.35
C GLU A 239 -27.62 -9.13 7.32
N THR A 240 -26.85 -8.10 6.95
CA THR A 240 -26.77 -6.87 7.75
C THR A 240 -27.82 -5.85 7.31
N GLU A 241 -28.39 -5.13 8.26
CA GLU A 241 -29.27 -3.97 8.00
C GLU A 241 -28.47 -2.66 7.88
N LYS A 242 -27.15 -2.71 8.09
CA LYS A 242 -26.31 -1.50 8.15
C LYS A 242 -25.99 -0.92 6.77
N THR A 243 -26.17 -1.69 5.70
CA THR A 243 -25.85 -1.26 4.33
C THR A 243 -26.65 -2.07 3.32
N GLU A 244 -27.04 -1.42 2.21
CA GLU A 244 -27.77 -2.05 1.10
C GLU A 244 -26.85 -2.75 0.09
N VAL A 245 -25.53 -2.57 0.22
CA VAL A 245 -24.54 -3.09 -0.75
C VAL A 245 -24.67 -4.60 -0.98
N PRO A 246 -24.88 -5.46 0.03
CA PRO A 246 -25.09 -6.90 -0.21
C PRO A 246 -26.30 -7.19 -1.10
N ALA A 247 -27.40 -6.44 -0.94
CA ALA A 247 -28.58 -6.60 -1.78
C ALA A 247 -28.31 -6.15 -3.22
N LEU A 248 -27.61 -5.03 -3.41
CA LEU A 248 -27.20 -4.58 -4.75
C LEU A 248 -26.31 -5.61 -5.46
N ILE A 249 -25.38 -6.24 -4.73
CA ILE A 249 -24.53 -7.31 -5.26
C ILE A 249 -25.38 -8.55 -5.59
N ALA A 250 -26.33 -8.92 -4.73
CA ALA A 250 -27.23 -10.03 -4.98
C ALA A 250 -28.07 -9.79 -6.26
N ILE A 251 -28.63 -8.59 -6.45
CA ILE A 251 -29.39 -8.22 -7.65
C ILE A 251 -28.52 -8.27 -8.90
N ALA A 252 -27.31 -7.71 -8.84
CA ALA A 252 -26.36 -7.73 -9.95
C ALA A 252 -25.95 -9.18 -10.31
N PHE A 253 -25.74 -10.03 -9.31
CA PHE A 253 -25.49 -11.46 -9.52
C PHE A 253 -26.70 -12.22 -10.06
N ALA A 254 -27.92 -11.94 -9.59
CA ALA A 254 -29.15 -12.53 -10.13
C ALA A 254 -29.34 -12.16 -11.60
N SER A 255 -29.04 -10.91 -11.95
CA SER A 255 -29.13 -10.34 -13.30
C SER A 255 -27.95 -10.68 -14.22
N ASN A 256 -26.99 -11.50 -13.77
CA ASN A 256 -25.74 -11.83 -14.49
C ASN A 256 -24.88 -10.61 -14.87
N GLN A 257 -24.95 -9.52 -14.11
CA GLN A 257 -24.24 -8.26 -14.33
C GLN A 257 -22.94 -8.19 -13.51
N ILE A 258 -22.00 -9.11 -13.75
CA ILE A 258 -20.74 -9.21 -12.97
C ILE A 258 -19.91 -7.93 -13.04
N LEU A 259 -19.92 -7.23 -14.18
CA LEU A 259 -19.20 -5.96 -14.33
C LEU A 259 -19.72 -4.87 -13.38
N GLN A 260 -21.00 -4.90 -13.01
CA GLN A 260 -21.54 -3.97 -12.02
C GLN A 260 -21.04 -4.29 -10.61
N VAL A 261 -20.90 -5.58 -10.27
CA VAL A 261 -20.28 -6.00 -9.00
C VAL A 261 -18.84 -5.50 -8.94
N GLU A 262 -18.07 -5.65 -10.03
CA GLU A 262 -16.71 -5.11 -10.07
C GLU A 262 -16.69 -3.59 -9.91
N THR A 263 -17.58 -2.88 -10.60
CA THR A 263 -17.69 -1.42 -10.53
C THR A 263 -18.03 -0.96 -9.11
N LEU A 264 -18.98 -1.62 -8.46
CA LEU A 264 -19.39 -1.33 -7.10
C LEU A 264 -18.24 -1.55 -6.10
N VAL A 265 -17.49 -2.64 -6.22
CA VAL A 265 -16.33 -2.92 -5.37
C VAL A 265 -15.24 -1.85 -5.56
N ARG A 266 -14.92 -1.48 -6.81
CA ARG A 266 -13.95 -0.41 -7.12
C ARG A 266 -14.37 0.93 -6.55
N GLN A 267 -15.66 1.28 -6.67
CA GLN A 267 -16.24 2.51 -6.10
C GLN A 267 -16.17 2.51 -4.58
N LYS A 268 -16.55 1.41 -3.93
CA LYS A 268 -16.56 1.32 -2.47
C LYS A 268 -15.15 1.37 -1.89
N LEU A 269 -14.16 0.78 -2.55
CA LEU A 269 -12.76 0.88 -2.13
C LEU A 269 -12.11 2.19 -2.56
N ASN A 270 -12.68 2.90 -3.53
CA ASN A 270 -12.04 3.99 -4.26
C ASN A 270 -10.66 3.58 -4.78
N MET A 271 -10.61 2.44 -5.47
CA MET A 271 -9.39 1.83 -6.00
C MET A 271 -9.68 1.14 -7.34
N ASN A 272 -8.79 1.29 -8.32
CA ASN A 272 -8.89 0.59 -9.59
C ASN A 272 -8.18 -0.77 -9.53
N LEU A 273 -8.87 -1.77 -8.99
CA LEU A 273 -8.35 -3.12 -8.77
C LEU A 273 -8.91 -4.17 -9.74
N MET A 274 -8.11 -5.20 -9.97
CA MET A 274 -8.49 -6.37 -10.76
C MET A 274 -9.15 -7.39 -9.84
N ILE A 275 -10.39 -7.79 -10.14
CA ILE A 275 -11.11 -8.80 -9.35
C ILE A 275 -11.11 -10.12 -10.13
N PRO A 276 -10.68 -11.25 -9.53
CA PRO A 276 -10.66 -12.55 -10.19
C PRO A 276 -12.07 -13.00 -10.63
N LYS A 277 -12.33 -12.98 -11.94
CA LYS A 277 -13.66 -13.31 -12.50
C LYS A 277 -14.14 -14.71 -12.16
N LEU A 278 -13.25 -15.71 -12.21
CA LEU A 278 -13.59 -17.10 -11.92
C LEU A 278 -14.15 -17.25 -10.49
N GLY A 279 -13.51 -16.60 -9.52
CA GLY A 279 -14.00 -16.54 -8.15
C GLY A 279 -15.37 -15.87 -8.06
N LEU A 280 -15.58 -14.77 -8.79
CA LEU A 280 -16.88 -14.08 -8.82
C LEU A 280 -18.00 -14.95 -9.40
N PHE A 281 -17.75 -15.73 -10.47
CA PHE A 281 -18.75 -16.64 -11.03
C PHE A 281 -19.18 -17.73 -10.03
N GLU A 282 -18.25 -18.26 -9.23
CA GLU A 282 -18.60 -19.23 -8.20
C GLU A 282 -19.30 -18.57 -7.01
N MET A 283 -18.89 -17.36 -6.63
CA MET A 283 -19.60 -16.56 -5.61
C MET A 283 -21.02 -16.22 -6.05
N GLN A 284 -21.27 -15.97 -7.34
CA GLN A 284 -22.60 -15.74 -7.89
C GLN A 284 -23.56 -16.89 -7.56
N LYS A 285 -23.10 -18.15 -7.66
CA LYS A 285 -23.90 -19.32 -7.30
C LYS A 285 -24.21 -19.35 -5.80
N LEU A 286 -23.24 -18.98 -4.96
CA LEU A 286 -23.41 -18.91 -3.51
C LEU A 286 -24.42 -17.83 -3.12
N PHE A 287 -24.37 -16.66 -3.75
CA PHE A 287 -25.34 -15.58 -3.51
C PHE A 287 -26.77 -15.99 -3.90
N LYS A 288 -26.94 -16.72 -5.01
CA LYS A 288 -28.25 -17.28 -5.41
C LYS A 288 -28.85 -18.22 -4.36
N THR A 289 -28.02 -18.99 -3.65
CA THR A 289 -28.50 -19.85 -2.56
C THR A 289 -28.92 -19.07 -1.30
N LEU A 290 -28.47 -17.82 -1.17
CA LEU A 290 -28.80 -16.92 -0.06
C LEU A 290 -29.89 -15.91 -0.44
N GLU A 291 -30.36 -15.95 -1.69
CA GLU A 291 -31.23 -14.96 -2.33
C GLU A 291 -32.59 -14.84 -1.63
N THR A 292 -33.16 -15.96 -1.19
CA THR A 292 -34.41 -16.00 -0.41
C THR A 292 -34.30 -15.27 0.92
N ASP A 293 -33.14 -15.35 1.58
CA ASP A 293 -32.92 -14.78 2.92
C ASP A 293 -32.56 -13.28 2.85
N ILE A 294 -31.85 -12.88 1.78
CA ILE A 294 -31.48 -11.48 1.55
C ILE A 294 -32.73 -10.67 1.14
N TYR A 295 -33.51 -11.12 0.16
CA TYR A 295 -34.67 -10.35 -0.32
C TYR A 295 -35.83 -10.31 0.69
N ALA A 296 -36.06 -11.37 1.47
CA ALA A 296 -37.12 -11.38 2.47
C ALA A 296 -37.00 -10.24 3.49
N LYS A 297 -35.78 -9.75 3.76
CA LYS A 297 -35.53 -8.63 4.68
C LYS A 297 -35.75 -7.25 4.07
N PHE A 298 -35.42 -7.05 2.80
CA PHE A 298 -35.65 -5.77 2.11
C PHE A 298 -37.08 -5.63 1.54
N SER A 299 -37.85 -6.72 1.52
CA SER A 299 -39.25 -6.75 1.05
C SER A 299 -40.28 -6.67 2.19
N ALA A 300 -39.83 -6.68 3.45
CA ALA A 300 -40.73 -6.57 4.60
C ALA A 300 -41.23 -5.12 4.72
N PRO A 301 -42.55 -4.87 4.81
CA PRO A 301 -43.06 -3.52 5.03
C PRO A 301 -42.54 -3.00 6.37
N GLN A 302 -41.93 -1.82 6.35
CA GLN A 302 -41.62 -1.07 7.57
C GLN A 302 -42.96 -0.71 8.22
N ILE A 303 -43.32 -1.42 9.30
CA ILE A 303 -44.47 -1.10 10.16
C ILE A 303 -44.00 -0.12 11.23
#